data_AF-A0A6P5JDT4-F1
#
_entry.id   AF-A0A6P5JDT4-F1
#
_cell.length_a   1.000
_cell.length_b   1.000
_cell.length_c   1.000
_cell.angle_alpha   90.00
_cell.angle_beta   90.00
_cell.angle_gamma   90.00
#
_symmetry.space_group_name_H-M   'P 1'
#
loop_
_entity.id
_entity.type
_entity.pdbx_description
1 polymer ?
#
loop_
_entity_poly.entity_id
_entity_poly.type
_entity_poly.pdbx_seq_one_letter_code
_entity_poly.pdbx_strand_id
1 'polypeptide(L)'
;MAAAETLTFGRFLGRSLEAAGGLPAAATCFGVKTSPSGEKITHTGQVYDEEYYRRIRFVGRQKEVNENFAIDLIAEQPVAKVESRVMSCDGGGGALGHPKVYINLDKETKTGTCGYCGLQFKHHHHH
;
A
#
# COMPACT_ATOMS: atom_id res chain seq x y z
N MET A 1 -44.92 27.51 -55.39
CA MET A 1 -43.46 27.29 -55.56
C MET A 1 -43.12 25.96 -54.92
N ALA A 2 -42.67 25.02 -55.74
CA ALA A 2 -42.39 23.63 -55.37
C ALA A 2 -40.94 23.45 -54.89
N ALA A 3 -40.78 22.44 -54.02
CA ALA A 3 -39.63 21.56 -53.72
C ALA A 3 -38.17 22.08 -53.80
N ALA A 4 -37.41 21.80 -52.74
CA ALA A 4 -36.07 21.22 -52.85
C ALA A 4 -35.64 20.60 -51.51
N GLU A 5 -35.53 19.27 -51.49
CA GLU A 5 -34.78 18.51 -50.50
C GLU A 5 -33.27 18.74 -50.68
N THR A 6 -32.50 18.77 -49.59
CA THR A 6 -31.05 18.53 -49.65
C THR A 6 -30.66 17.48 -48.62
N LEU A 7 -30.11 16.38 -49.12
CA LEU A 7 -29.51 15.27 -48.40
C LEU A 7 -28.06 15.60 -48.00
N THR A 8 -27.52 14.74 -47.12
CA THR A 8 -26.08 14.49 -46.80
C THR A 8 -25.51 15.39 -45.68
N PHE A 9 -24.89 14.87 -44.62
CA PHE A 9 -23.76 13.93 -44.62
C PHE A 9 -23.77 13.06 -43.34
N GLY A 10 -23.55 11.75 -43.50
CA GLY A 10 -23.30 10.83 -42.40
C GLY A 10 -21.83 10.79 -41.96
N ARG A 11 -21.62 10.26 -40.74
CA ARG A 11 -20.54 9.34 -40.29
C ARG A 11 -20.57 9.33 -38.76
N PHE A 12 -21.19 8.33 -38.13
CA PHE A 12 -20.47 7.17 -37.56
C PHE A 12 -19.12 7.56 -36.97
N LEU A 13 -19.01 7.56 -35.64
CA LEU A 13 -18.03 6.74 -34.91
C LEU A 13 -18.47 6.66 -33.45
N GLY A 14 -18.81 5.45 -33.04
CA GLY A 14 -19.15 5.12 -31.66
C GLY A 14 -17.95 5.35 -30.74
N ARG A 15 -18.19 6.03 -29.62
CA ARG A 15 -17.32 5.92 -28.45
C ARG A 15 -17.79 4.71 -27.66
N SER A 16 -17.22 3.55 -28.01
CA SER A 16 -17.17 2.42 -27.08
C SER A 16 -16.53 2.92 -25.79
N LEU A 17 -17.33 2.97 -24.72
CA LEU A 17 -16.82 3.03 -23.38
C LEU A 17 -16.22 1.65 -23.10
N GLU A 18 -14.94 1.48 -23.40
CA GLU A 18 -14.18 0.35 -22.90
C GLU A 18 -14.14 0.47 -21.37
N ALA A 19 -15.06 -0.24 -20.72
CA ALA A 19 -14.96 -0.57 -19.32
C ALA A 19 -13.70 -1.42 -19.16
N ALA A 20 -12.60 -0.79 -18.76
CA ALA A 20 -11.41 -1.47 -18.31
C ALA A 20 -11.81 -2.31 -17.09
N GLY A 21 -12.16 -3.58 -17.36
CA GLY A 21 -12.27 -4.64 -16.37
C GLY A 21 -10.88 -4.94 -15.81
N GLY A 22 -10.33 -3.99 -15.06
CA GLY A 22 -9.30 -4.31 -14.10
C GLY A 22 -9.95 -5.22 -13.06
N LEU A 23 -9.38 -6.42 -12.89
CA LEU A 23 -9.56 -7.18 -11.67
C LEU A 23 -9.44 -6.21 -10.49
N PRO A 24 -10.33 -6.23 -9.48
CA PRO A 24 -10.10 -5.42 -8.29
C PRO A 24 -8.75 -5.87 -7.77
N ALA A 25 -7.75 -4.98 -7.88
CA ALA A 25 -6.52 -5.12 -7.12
C ALA A 25 -7.00 -5.37 -5.70
N ALA A 26 -6.68 -6.55 -5.14
CA ALA A 26 -7.16 -6.95 -3.83
C ALA A 26 -6.91 -5.76 -2.91
N ALA A 27 -7.98 -5.07 -2.51
CA ALA A 27 -7.87 -3.88 -1.71
C ALA A 27 -7.33 -4.37 -0.38
N THR A 28 -6.01 -4.24 -0.19
CA THR A 28 -5.39 -4.49 1.08
C THR A 28 -6.09 -3.55 2.04
N CYS A 29 -6.82 -4.13 2.99
CA CYS A 29 -7.50 -3.39 4.03
C CYS A 29 -6.42 -2.78 4.93
N PHE A 30 -5.97 -1.60 4.55
CA PHE A 30 -5.06 -0.77 5.32
C PHE A 30 -5.79 -0.24 6.56
N GLY A 31 -5.14 -0.35 7.72
CA GLY A 31 -5.59 0.21 8.99
C GLY A 31 -6.28 -0.76 9.96
N VAL A 32 -6.87 -0.17 10.99
CA VAL A 32 -7.51 -0.89 12.10
C VAL A 32 -8.69 -1.71 11.63
N LYS A 33 -8.65 -2.99 11.95
CA LYS A 33 -9.77 -3.93 11.78
C LYS A 33 -10.61 -3.98 13.06
N THR A 34 -11.89 -4.26 12.92
CA THR A 34 -12.81 -4.42 14.05
C THR A 34 -13.17 -5.89 14.22
N SER A 35 -13.14 -6.38 15.46
CA SER A 35 -13.59 -7.73 15.81
C SER A 35 -15.13 -7.84 15.74
N PRO A 36 -15.70 -9.06 15.72
CA PRO A 36 -17.15 -9.26 15.74
C PRO A 36 -17.83 -8.59 16.93
N SER A 37 -17.12 -8.53 18.06
CA SER A 37 -17.54 -7.83 19.28
C SER A 37 -17.57 -6.30 19.21
N GLY A 38 -17.11 -5.70 18.11
CA GLY A 38 -16.98 -4.25 17.96
C GLY A 38 -15.68 -3.66 18.52
N GLU A 39 -14.81 -4.46 19.14
CA GLU A 39 -13.51 -4.00 19.65
C GLU A 39 -12.48 -3.85 18.51
N LYS A 40 -11.71 -2.75 18.51
CA LYS A 40 -10.59 -2.52 17.59
C LYS A 40 -9.47 -3.54 17.82
N ILE A 41 -9.03 -4.17 16.75
CA ILE A 41 -7.88 -5.08 16.72
C ILE A 41 -6.61 -4.23 16.64
N THR A 42 -5.63 -4.55 17.48
CA THR A 42 -4.34 -3.83 17.50
C THR A 42 -3.50 -4.14 16.26
N HIS A 43 -2.46 -3.33 15.99
CA HIS A 43 -1.53 -3.55 14.87
C HIS A 43 -0.79 -4.90 14.90
N THR A 44 -0.71 -5.55 16.07
CA THR A 44 -0.17 -6.90 16.23
C THR A 44 -1.20 -8.01 16.02
N GLY A 45 -2.47 -7.66 15.87
CA GLY A 45 -3.58 -8.61 15.78
C GLY A 45 -4.24 -8.96 17.11
N GLN A 46 -3.82 -8.37 18.24
CA GLN A 46 -4.40 -8.68 19.55
C GLN A 46 -5.81 -8.08 19.71
N VAL A 47 -6.73 -8.93 20.17
CA VAL A 47 -8.07 -8.60 20.67
C VAL A 47 -8.45 -9.62 21.75
N TYR A 48 -9.35 -9.26 22.67
CA TYR A 48 -9.89 -10.22 23.65
C TYR A 48 -11.08 -10.97 23.07
N ASP A 49 -11.23 -12.24 23.42
CA ASP A 49 -12.42 -13.03 23.06
C ASP A 49 -13.69 -12.46 23.72
N GLU A 50 -14.84 -12.81 23.16
CA GLU A 50 -16.14 -12.28 23.60
C GLU A 50 -16.50 -12.61 25.02
N GLU A 51 -16.19 -13.82 25.43
CA GLU A 51 -16.48 -14.35 26.76
C GLU A 51 -15.37 -14.00 27.77
N TYR A 52 -14.31 -13.33 27.33
CA TYR A 52 -13.13 -13.16 28.16
C TYR A 52 -13.28 -12.02 29.17
N TYR A 53 -13.30 -12.40 30.46
CA TYR A 53 -13.54 -11.48 31.58
C TYR A 53 -12.65 -10.22 31.58
N ARG A 54 -11.41 -10.30 31.06
CA ARG A 54 -10.51 -9.14 31.07
C ARG A 54 -10.99 -7.97 30.21
N ARG A 55 -11.96 -8.18 29.31
CA ARG A 55 -12.59 -7.13 28.52
C ARG A 55 -13.30 -6.10 29.38
N ILE A 56 -13.77 -6.47 30.58
CA ILE A 56 -14.50 -5.57 31.49
C ILE A 56 -13.74 -4.28 31.82
N ARG A 57 -12.39 -4.30 31.72
CA ARG A 57 -11.54 -3.11 31.89
C ARG A 57 -11.86 -1.96 30.92
N PHE A 58 -12.46 -2.27 29.78
CA PHE A 58 -12.83 -1.31 28.73
C PHE A 58 -14.33 -1.03 28.72
N VAL A 59 -15.14 -1.65 29.57
CA VAL A 59 -16.56 -1.29 29.67
C VAL A 59 -16.66 0.11 30.29
N GLY A 60 -17.33 1.03 29.61
CA GLY A 60 -17.42 2.45 29.99
C GLY A 60 -16.15 3.27 29.73
N ARG A 61 -15.16 2.69 29.02
CA ARG A 61 -13.91 3.36 28.61
C ARG A 61 -13.59 2.99 27.16
N GLN A 62 -12.60 3.65 26.55
CA GLN A 62 -12.13 3.29 25.21
C GLN A 62 -10.82 2.51 25.28
N LYS A 63 -10.69 1.47 24.44
CA LYS A 63 -9.40 0.82 24.18
C LYS A 63 -8.63 1.68 23.19
N GLU A 64 -7.52 2.25 23.65
CA GLU A 64 -6.65 3.04 22.80
C GLU A 64 -5.81 2.14 21.89
N VAL A 65 -5.93 2.37 20.58
CA VAL A 65 -5.20 1.66 19.54
C VAL A 65 -4.71 2.70 18.55
N ASN A 66 -3.43 2.63 18.18
CA ASN A 66 -2.89 3.47 17.11
C ASN A 66 -3.52 3.05 15.77
N GLU A 67 -4.13 3.98 15.05
CA GLU A 67 -4.80 3.72 13.76
C GLU A 67 -3.82 3.65 12.58
N ASN A 68 -2.64 4.25 12.74
CA ASN A 68 -1.61 4.29 11.71
C ASN A 68 -0.67 3.08 11.83
N PHE A 69 -0.97 2.02 11.08
CA PHE A 69 -0.16 0.80 11.10
C PHE A 69 1.10 0.96 10.24
N ALA A 70 2.28 0.73 10.83
CA ALA A 70 3.55 0.88 10.12
C ALA A 70 3.73 -0.08 8.94
N ILE A 71 3.10 -1.27 9.01
CA ILE A 71 3.12 -2.27 7.92
C ILE A 71 2.54 -1.67 6.63
N ASP A 72 1.43 -0.96 6.80
CA ASP A 72 0.68 -0.34 5.70
C ASP A 72 1.45 0.83 5.10
N LEU A 73 1.96 1.69 5.97
CA LEU A 73 2.75 2.86 5.58
C LEU A 73 4.04 2.49 4.83
N ILE A 74 4.72 1.42 5.25
CA ILE A 74 5.94 0.94 4.58
C ILE A 74 5.61 0.28 3.23
N ALA A 75 4.50 -0.46 3.14
CA ALA A 75 4.06 -1.06 1.90
C ALA A 75 3.63 -0.02 0.84
N GLU A 76 3.14 1.14 1.29
CA GLU A 76 2.81 2.27 0.42
C GLU A 76 4.05 2.94 -0.19
N GLN A 77 5.21 2.87 0.48
CA GLN A 77 6.44 3.49 -0.03
C GLN A 77 6.93 2.79 -1.30
N PRO A 78 7.33 3.56 -2.33
CA PRO A 78 7.82 2.98 -3.58
C PRO A 78 9.18 2.30 -3.38
N VAL A 79 9.39 1.21 -4.14
CA VAL A 79 10.69 0.53 -4.18
C VAL A 79 11.71 1.43 -4.89
N ALA A 80 12.78 1.80 -4.19
CA ALA A 80 13.84 2.63 -4.73
C ALA A 80 14.73 1.82 -5.68
N LYS A 81 14.92 2.32 -6.91
CA LYS A 81 15.80 1.71 -7.91
C LYS A 81 17.20 2.28 -7.79
N VAL A 82 18.20 1.42 -7.71
CA VAL A 82 19.61 1.81 -7.51
C VAL A 82 20.47 1.10 -8.54
N GLU A 83 21.45 1.79 -9.13
CA GLU A 83 22.35 1.23 -10.14
C GLU A 83 23.55 0.47 -9.54
N SER A 84 23.74 0.56 -8.23
CA SER A 84 24.84 -0.09 -7.53
C SER A 84 24.41 -1.44 -6.95
N ARG A 85 25.29 -2.43 -7.09
CA ARG A 85 25.11 -3.79 -6.56
C ARG A 85 25.00 -3.83 -5.03
N VAL A 86 25.65 -2.90 -4.34
CA VAL A 86 25.55 -2.71 -2.89
C VAL A 86 25.08 -1.28 -2.61
N MET A 87 24.08 -1.13 -1.74
CA MET A 87 23.52 0.17 -1.36
C MET A 87 23.74 0.40 0.14
N SER A 88 24.05 1.64 0.54
CA SER A 88 24.13 2.00 1.97
C SER A 88 22.91 2.79 2.41
N CYS A 89 22.23 2.30 3.46
CA CYS A 89 21.08 2.96 4.06
C CYS A 89 21.43 3.42 5.48
N ASP A 90 21.12 4.67 5.79
CA ASP A 90 21.25 5.30 7.11
C ASP A 90 19.88 5.78 7.65
N GLY A 91 18.80 5.59 6.88
CA GLY A 91 17.46 6.08 7.21
C GLY A 91 17.25 7.57 7.00
N GLY A 92 18.23 8.27 6.41
CA GLY A 92 18.19 9.71 6.19
C GLY A 92 18.63 10.52 7.42
N GLY A 93 19.17 11.71 7.19
CA GLY A 93 19.58 12.63 8.26
C GLY A 93 20.87 12.23 8.99
N GLY A 94 21.67 11.31 8.45
CA GLY A 94 22.97 10.92 9.01
C GLY A 94 22.86 10.33 10.41
N ALA A 95 23.11 11.15 11.44
CA ALA A 95 23.03 10.73 12.84
C ALA A 95 21.60 10.65 13.40
N LEU A 96 20.61 11.22 12.71
CA LEU A 96 19.19 11.18 13.14
C LEU A 96 18.46 9.91 12.72
N GLY A 97 19.06 9.13 11.82
CA GLY A 97 18.51 7.88 11.33
C GLY A 97 18.99 6.67 12.13
N HIS A 98 19.19 5.55 11.44
CA HIS A 98 19.72 4.31 12.04
C HIS A 98 21.21 4.13 11.67
N PRO A 99 21.92 3.21 12.35
CA PRO A 99 23.30 2.89 11.98
C PRO A 99 23.41 2.53 10.50
N LYS A 100 24.43 3.10 9.83
CA LYS A 100 24.67 2.86 8.41
C LYS A 100 24.83 1.36 8.14
N VAL A 101 23.96 0.80 7.31
CA VAL A 101 24.02 -0.61 6.88
C VAL A 101 24.17 -0.71 5.37
N TYR A 102 24.81 -1.79 4.93
CA TYR A 102 25.00 -2.11 3.52
C TYR A 102 24.09 -3.27 3.13
N ILE A 103 23.32 -3.09 2.08
CA ILE A 103 22.32 -4.04 1.59
C ILE A 103 22.81 -4.56 0.23
N ASN A 104 22.88 -5.89 0.09
CA ASN A 104 23.26 -6.54 -1.17
C ASN A 104 22.05 -6.66 -2.09
N LEU A 105 22.19 -6.20 -3.34
CA LEU A 105 21.15 -6.21 -4.37
C LEU A 105 21.45 -7.18 -5.52
N ASP A 106 22.34 -8.14 -5.30
CA ASP A 106 22.77 -9.15 -6.27
C ASP A 106 21.64 -10.00 -6.84
N LYS A 107 20.57 -10.18 -6.06
CA LYS A 107 19.46 -11.07 -6.42
C LYS A 107 18.36 -10.26 -7.10
N GLU A 108 18.29 -10.31 -8.43
CA GLU A 108 17.27 -9.61 -9.22
C GLU A 108 15.82 -10.02 -8.91
N THR A 109 15.64 -11.24 -8.39
CA THR A 109 14.34 -11.83 -8.08
C THR A 109 13.70 -11.27 -6.80
N LYS A 110 14.47 -10.63 -5.92
CA LYS A 110 13.99 -10.10 -4.64
C LYS A 110 14.43 -8.66 -4.44
N THR A 111 13.59 -7.87 -3.79
CA THR A 111 14.00 -6.54 -3.31
C THR A 111 14.88 -6.69 -2.07
N GLY A 112 15.91 -5.86 -1.95
CA GLY A 112 16.70 -5.74 -0.74
C GLY A 112 15.99 -4.82 0.24
N THR A 113 15.49 -5.36 1.34
CA THR A 113 14.81 -4.57 2.38
C THR A 113 15.79 -4.13 3.45
N CYS A 114 15.73 -2.86 3.84
CA CYS A 114 16.47 -2.38 5.00
C CYS A 114 15.85 -2.92 6.29
N GLY A 115 16.66 -3.55 7.15
CA GLY A 115 16.20 -4.09 8.43
C GLY A 115 15.76 -3.05 9.47
N TYR A 116 15.98 -1.76 9.22
CA TYR A 116 15.60 -0.67 10.11
C TYR A 116 14.40 0.11 9.56
N CYS A 117 14.57 0.81 8.45
CA CYS A 117 13.50 1.62 7.86
C CYS A 117 12.40 0.81 7.16
N GLY A 118 12.64 -0.47 6.85
CA GLY A 118 11.70 -1.28 6.05
C GLY A 118 11.60 -0.89 4.58
N LEU A 119 12.31 0.17 4.14
CA LEU A 119 12.37 0.57 2.74
C LEU A 119 12.99 -0.53 1.88
N GLN A 120 12.47 -0.64 0.65
CA GLN A 120 12.87 -1.66 -0.30
C GLN A 120 13.68 -1.05 -1.43
N PHE A 121 14.76 -1.73 -1.80
CA PHE A 121 15.66 -1.32 -2.87
C PHE A 121 15.73 -2.42 -3.95
N LYS A 122 15.85 -2.04 -5.22
CA LYS A 122 16.04 -2.96 -6.33
C LYS A 122 17.16 -2.47 -7.24
N HIS A 123 18.01 -3.39 -7.69
CA HIS A 123 19.04 -3.07 -8.66
C HIS A 123 18.41 -2.77 -10.05
N HIS A 124 18.81 -1.67 -10.67
CA HIS A 124 18.42 -1.31 -12.02
C HIS A 124 19.49 -1.78 -13.01
N HIS A 125 19.20 -2.86 -13.74
CA HIS A 125 20.08 -3.33 -14.81
C HIS A 125 19.85 -2.50 -16.06
N HIS A 126 20.88 -1.80 -16.51
CA HIS A 126 20.91 -1.26 -17.87
C HIS A 126 21.27 -2.40 -18.81
N HIS A 127 20.39 -2.67 -19.78
CA HIS A 127 20.65 -3.58 -20.89
C HIS A 127 21.28 -2.83 -22.06
#